data_AF-A0A534VRW6-F1
#
_entry.id   AF-A0A534VRW6-F1
#
_cell.length_a   1.000
_cell.length_b   1.000
_cell.length_c   1.000
_cell.angle_alpha   90.00
_cell.angle_beta   90.00
_cell.angle_gamma   90.00
#
_symmetry.space_group_name_H-M   'P 1'
#
loop_
_entity.id
_entity.type
_entity.pdbx_description
1 polymer ?
#
loop_
_entity_poly.entity_id
_entity_poly.type
_entity_poly.pdbx_seq_one_letter_code
_entity_poly.pdbx_strand_id
1 'polypeptide(L)'
;MTAPRVPLQLIAPSRRLEAALRLAAGPSAGSVSATLSYLCQQLSALCASPVASVYVLEDRDDLVLRGNHGFPEAVLGEVRLKVGQGITGTALETMRPMTVDDAGVVEQFEYFPQLAEERYPAFLALPLLAGPRPRGVLVLQREKGPFSEADVLLATAASRAITAVLEAQHPQGANLLLHGAGNGRGRVLGAARVLSRALPRRQRTGDLSSEDPHSDLMNAFTAEREEIRALAERARSVLHDRVRELEEAATVAEDRRLQERAVEHLSAGLPPSLALERIAAEFARTLASHGPAARRAVDVEAFLGGVAHRHAGLEPVRVRRGELIVAVHVSGLSALRAWASGAVGALCAGVAEDATGAPVLTALGVPSAFGVRQLFDSVGNGTRLALDSDSGEIYVNPTAAQAASWRR
;
A
#
# COMPACT_ATOMS: atom_id res chain seq x y z
N MET A 1 -16.53 1.19 53.11
CA MET A 1 -17.27 2.07 52.17
C MET A 1 -17.61 1.27 50.94
N THR A 2 -18.88 0.96 50.72
CA THR A 2 -19.35 0.27 49.51
C THR A 2 -19.25 1.21 48.32
N ALA A 3 -18.59 0.78 47.24
CA ALA A 3 -18.42 1.57 46.03
C ALA A 3 -19.79 2.01 45.47
N PRO A 4 -19.94 3.26 44.99
CA PRO A 4 -21.20 3.75 44.45
C PRO A 4 -21.59 2.93 43.22
N ARG A 5 -22.80 2.38 43.22
CA ARG A 5 -23.39 1.69 42.06
C ARG A 5 -24.26 2.69 41.30
N VAL A 6 -23.81 3.10 40.13
CA VAL A 6 -24.57 3.96 39.21
C VAL A 6 -25.55 3.08 38.43
N PRO A 7 -26.84 3.47 38.31
CA PRO A 7 -27.81 2.71 37.54
C PRO A 7 -27.48 2.73 36.04
N LEU A 8 -27.64 1.58 35.38
CA LEU A 8 -27.52 1.49 33.93
C LEU A 8 -28.67 2.27 33.29
N GLN A 9 -28.34 3.16 32.35
CA GLN A 9 -29.32 3.86 31.54
C GLN A 9 -29.48 3.13 30.21
N LEU A 10 -30.69 2.64 29.95
CA LEU A 10 -31.06 2.12 28.64
C LEU A 10 -31.37 3.29 27.71
N ILE A 11 -30.72 3.31 26.55
CA ILE A 11 -31.00 4.29 25.50
C ILE A 11 -32.31 3.89 24.81
N ALA A 12 -33.25 4.82 24.71
CA ALA A 12 -34.53 4.57 24.05
C ALA A 12 -34.33 4.22 22.56
N PRO A 13 -35.09 3.25 22.01
CA PRO A 13 -34.99 2.90 20.61
C PRO A 13 -35.41 4.08 19.73
N SER A 14 -34.67 4.30 18.64
CA SER A 14 -35.01 5.28 17.61
C SER A 14 -34.66 4.71 16.25
N ARG A 15 -35.33 5.18 15.19
CA ARG A 15 -35.08 4.72 13.81
C ARG A 15 -33.61 4.89 13.40
N ARG A 16 -32.95 5.98 13.83
CA ARG A 16 -31.51 6.23 13.58
C ARG A 16 -30.63 5.23 14.33
N LEU A 17 -30.95 4.95 15.60
CA LEU A 17 -30.20 3.99 16.42
C LEU A 17 -30.33 2.56 15.87
N GLU A 18 -31.52 2.15 15.46
CA GLU A 18 -31.72 0.83 14.84
C GLU A 18 -30.96 0.69 13.52
N ALA A 19 -30.97 1.72 12.67
CA ALA A 19 -30.22 1.73 11.42
C ALA A 19 -28.70 1.62 11.68
N ALA A 20 -28.19 2.35 12.69
CA ALA A 20 -26.79 2.25 13.10
C ALA A 20 -26.42 0.83 13.58
N LEU A 21 -27.28 0.20 14.39
CA LEU A 21 -27.07 -1.17 14.86
C LEU A 21 -27.10 -2.19 13.70
N ARG A 22 -28.00 -2.01 12.73
CA ARG A 22 -28.07 -2.87 11.52
C ARG A 22 -26.85 -2.70 10.61
N LEU A 23 -26.36 -1.47 10.43
CA LEU A 23 -25.11 -1.20 9.72
C LEU A 23 -23.93 -1.89 10.41
N ALA A 24 -23.86 -1.82 11.74
CA ALA A 24 -22.81 -2.46 12.53
C ALA A 24 -22.89 -4.00 12.50
N ALA A 25 -24.09 -4.57 12.46
CA ALA A 25 -24.30 -6.01 12.35
C ALA A 25 -23.90 -6.56 10.97
N GLY A 26 -23.84 -5.70 9.94
CA GLY A 26 -23.53 -6.07 8.57
C GLY A 26 -24.72 -6.66 7.81
N PRO A 27 -24.59 -6.83 6.49
CA PRO A 27 -25.65 -7.34 5.64
C PRO A 27 -25.82 -8.87 5.73
N SER A 28 -27.04 -9.35 5.51
CA SER A 28 -27.35 -10.77 5.31
C SER A 28 -27.17 -11.19 3.84
N ALA A 29 -27.04 -12.50 3.59
CA ALA A 29 -26.69 -13.06 2.28
C ALA A 29 -27.62 -12.57 1.13
N GLY A 30 -27.02 -12.20 -0.01
CA GLY A 30 -27.72 -11.68 -1.19
C GLY A 30 -26.75 -11.27 -2.30
N SER A 31 -27.27 -10.75 -3.41
CA SER A 31 -26.43 -10.16 -4.48
C SER A 31 -25.79 -8.85 -4.02
N VAL A 32 -24.66 -8.49 -4.63
CA VAL A 32 -23.93 -7.25 -4.29
C VAL A 32 -24.83 -6.03 -4.33
N SER A 33 -25.57 -5.89 -5.43
CA SER A 33 -26.42 -4.72 -5.66
C SER A 33 -27.57 -4.65 -4.66
N ALA A 34 -28.16 -5.80 -4.29
CA ALA A 34 -29.18 -5.86 -3.25
C ALA A 34 -28.60 -5.48 -1.87
N THR A 35 -27.40 -5.98 -1.55
CA THR A 35 -26.69 -5.62 -0.32
C THR A 35 -26.35 -4.13 -0.26
N LEU A 36 -25.82 -3.56 -1.35
CA LEU A 36 -25.49 -2.14 -1.43
C LEU A 36 -26.76 -1.27 -1.28
N SER A 37 -27.86 -1.65 -1.93
CA SER A 37 -29.14 -0.94 -1.80
C SER A 37 -29.73 -1.03 -0.39
N TYR A 38 -29.57 -2.16 0.29
CA TYR A 38 -29.91 -2.29 1.72
C TYR A 38 -29.08 -1.34 2.60
N LEU A 39 -27.76 -1.25 2.36
CA LEU A 39 -26.89 -0.33 3.08
C LEU A 39 -27.24 1.14 2.80
N CYS A 40 -27.58 1.48 1.55
CA CYS A 40 -28.12 2.79 1.18
C CYS A 40 -29.38 3.13 1.99
N GLN A 41 -30.31 2.19 2.15
CA GLN A 41 -31.50 2.39 2.97
C GLN A 41 -31.17 2.69 4.44
N GLN A 42 -30.20 1.98 5.03
CA GLN A 42 -29.80 2.25 6.41
C GLN A 42 -29.07 3.59 6.55
N LEU A 43 -28.23 3.96 5.59
CA LEU A 43 -27.55 5.27 5.54
C LEU A 43 -28.54 6.42 5.38
N SER A 44 -29.53 6.27 4.50
CA SER A 44 -30.64 7.21 4.36
C SER A 44 -31.33 7.48 5.71
N ALA A 45 -31.67 6.42 6.44
CA ALA A 45 -32.27 6.56 7.77
C ALA A 45 -31.31 7.16 8.80
N LEU A 46 -30.04 6.77 8.78
CA LEU A 46 -29.01 7.23 9.72
C LEU A 46 -28.70 8.72 9.55
N CYS A 47 -28.55 9.18 8.30
CA CYS A 47 -28.19 10.55 7.94
C CYS A 47 -29.41 11.46 7.74
N ALA A 48 -30.63 10.93 7.89
CA ALA A 48 -31.87 11.65 7.59
C ALA A 48 -31.86 12.26 6.17
N SER A 49 -31.42 11.46 5.20
CA SER A 49 -31.32 11.84 3.79
C SER A 49 -32.30 10.98 2.97
N PRO A 50 -33.23 11.55 2.19
CA PRO A 50 -34.18 10.77 1.40
C PRO A 50 -33.50 9.92 0.31
N VAL A 51 -32.33 10.35 -0.17
CA VAL A 51 -31.56 9.61 -1.17
C VAL A 51 -30.19 9.20 -0.63
N ALA A 52 -29.80 7.96 -0.93
CA ALA A 52 -28.45 7.44 -0.73
C ALA A 52 -28.06 6.52 -1.90
N SER A 53 -26.93 6.81 -2.56
CA SER A 53 -26.48 6.13 -3.78
C SER A 53 -25.02 5.72 -3.66
N VAL A 54 -24.68 4.54 -4.19
CA VAL A 54 -23.30 4.03 -4.25
C VAL A 54 -22.91 3.82 -5.70
N TYR A 55 -21.96 4.63 -6.14
CA TYR A 55 -21.28 4.49 -7.41
C TYR A 55 -20.02 3.66 -7.18
N VAL A 56 -19.89 2.52 -7.85
CA VAL A 56 -18.72 1.64 -7.75
C VAL A 56 -17.78 1.97 -8.90
N LEU A 57 -16.48 2.10 -8.58
CA LEU A 57 -15.45 2.24 -9.60
C LEU A 57 -15.25 0.88 -10.27
N GLU A 58 -15.61 0.81 -11.54
CA GLU A 58 -15.43 -0.31 -12.45
C GLU A 58 -14.44 0.10 -13.54
N ASP A 59 -13.76 -0.90 -14.11
CA ASP A 59 -12.69 -0.69 -15.09
C ASP A 59 -11.63 0.30 -14.55
N ARG A 60 -11.06 1.17 -15.41
CA ARG A 60 -10.03 2.13 -14.98
C ARG A 60 -10.64 3.42 -14.41
N ASP A 61 -11.69 3.95 -15.04
CA ASP A 61 -12.20 5.30 -14.75
C ASP A 61 -13.74 5.39 -14.77
N ASP A 62 -14.48 4.28 -14.75
CA ASP A 62 -15.95 4.29 -14.83
C ASP A 62 -16.61 4.13 -13.46
N LEU A 63 -17.43 5.09 -13.07
CA LEU A 63 -18.27 5.04 -11.87
C LEU A 63 -19.68 4.59 -12.25
N VAL A 64 -20.11 3.44 -11.73
CA VAL A 64 -21.39 2.80 -12.08
C VAL A 64 -22.29 2.73 -10.85
N LEU A 65 -23.54 3.19 -10.98
CA LEU A 65 -24.50 3.15 -9.87
C LEU A 65 -24.91 1.69 -9.55
N ARG A 66 -24.46 1.14 -8.42
CA ARG A 66 -24.70 -0.28 -8.04
C ARG A 66 -25.53 -0.46 -6.79
N GLY A 67 -25.74 0.58 -6.00
CA GLY A 67 -26.66 0.58 -4.87
C GLY A 67 -27.40 1.90 -4.80
N ASN A 68 -28.68 1.86 -4.48
CA ASN A 68 -29.48 3.07 -4.39
C ASN A 68 -30.66 2.90 -3.43
N HIS A 69 -31.00 3.99 -2.75
CA HIS A 69 -32.26 4.20 -2.06
C HIS A 69 -32.75 5.61 -2.39
N GLY A 70 -34.02 5.76 -2.78
CA GLY A 70 -34.64 7.06 -3.10
C GLY A 70 -34.92 7.27 -4.59
N PHE A 71 -34.16 6.62 -5.48
CA PHE A 71 -34.46 6.57 -6.93
C PHE A 71 -35.05 5.21 -7.39
N PRO A 72 -35.64 5.13 -8.60
CA PRO A 72 -36.16 3.86 -9.14
C PRO A 72 -35.06 2.81 -9.32
N GLU A 73 -35.34 1.52 -9.06
CA GLU A 73 -34.35 0.44 -9.21
C GLU A 73 -33.82 0.28 -10.64
N ALA A 74 -34.61 0.66 -11.65
CA ALA A 74 -34.24 0.57 -13.07
C ALA A 74 -32.99 1.37 -13.45
N VAL A 75 -32.50 2.26 -12.57
CA VAL A 75 -31.31 3.08 -12.81
C VAL A 75 -30.00 2.39 -12.40
N LEU A 76 -30.09 1.27 -11.68
CA LEU A 76 -28.93 0.48 -11.26
C LEU A 76 -28.23 -0.15 -12.48
N GLY A 77 -26.93 0.12 -12.65
CA GLY A 77 -26.12 -0.36 -13.77
C GLY A 77 -26.20 0.50 -15.04
N GLU A 78 -27.30 1.23 -15.24
CA GLU A 78 -27.53 2.12 -16.38
C GLU A 78 -26.83 3.47 -16.21
N VAL A 79 -26.87 4.05 -15.01
CA VAL A 79 -26.21 5.33 -14.74
C VAL A 79 -24.71 5.12 -14.57
N ARG A 80 -23.94 5.78 -15.44
CA ARG A 80 -22.47 5.74 -15.48
C ARG A 80 -21.92 7.15 -15.65
N LEU A 81 -20.81 7.44 -14.98
CA LEU A 81 -20.02 8.66 -15.17
C LEU A 81 -18.53 8.36 -15.05
N LYS A 82 -17.67 9.25 -15.53
CA LYS A 82 -16.22 9.11 -15.44
C LYS A 82 -15.65 9.70 -14.15
N VAL A 83 -14.46 9.23 -13.76
CA VAL A 83 -13.63 9.96 -12.77
C VAL A 83 -13.38 11.38 -13.28
N GLY A 84 -13.51 12.37 -12.38
CA GLY A 84 -13.45 13.79 -12.72
C GLY A 84 -14.74 14.38 -13.31
N GLN A 85 -15.73 13.56 -13.68
CA GLN A 85 -17.01 14.03 -14.23
C GLN A 85 -18.01 14.35 -13.12
N GLY A 86 -18.42 15.61 -13.08
CA GLY A 86 -19.35 16.15 -12.10
C GLY A 86 -18.90 16.04 -10.64
N ILE A 87 -19.73 16.46 -9.69
CA ILE A 87 -19.39 16.46 -8.25
C ILE A 87 -18.93 15.07 -7.77
N THR A 88 -19.62 14.01 -8.18
CA THR A 88 -19.31 12.62 -7.83
C THR A 88 -17.94 12.19 -8.36
N GLY A 89 -17.65 12.43 -9.64
CA GLY A 89 -16.37 12.09 -10.25
C GLY A 89 -15.22 12.91 -9.70
N THR A 90 -15.42 14.21 -9.47
CA THR A 90 -14.40 15.11 -8.87
C THR A 90 -14.08 14.72 -7.44
N ALA A 91 -15.06 14.27 -6.64
CA ALA A 91 -14.81 13.79 -5.28
C ALA A 91 -13.89 12.56 -5.27
N LEU A 92 -14.05 11.67 -6.26
CA LEU A 92 -13.15 10.52 -6.42
C LEU A 92 -11.77 10.93 -6.91
N GLU A 93 -11.68 11.80 -7.93
CA GLU A 93 -10.42 12.28 -8.50
C GLU A 93 -9.55 12.99 -7.46
N THR A 94 -10.16 13.87 -6.67
CA THR A 94 -9.48 14.64 -5.62
C THR A 94 -9.28 13.86 -4.33
N MET A 95 -9.92 12.68 -4.21
CA MET A 95 -9.92 11.84 -3.01
C MET A 95 -10.37 12.60 -1.76
N ARG A 96 -11.31 13.54 -1.91
CA ARG A 96 -11.83 14.40 -0.85
C ARG A 96 -13.35 14.39 -0.82
N PRO A 97 -13.99 14.44 0.37
CA PRO A 97 -15.42 14.68 0.47
C PRO A 97 -15.80 16.04 -0.14
N MET A 98 -16.91 16.09 -0.86
CA MET A 98 -17.45 17.31 -1.46
C MET A 98 -18.91 17.49 -1.06
N THR A 99 -19.29 18.69 -0.64
CA THR A 99 -20.66 19.03 -0.25
C THR A 99 -21.07 20.35 -0.90
N VAL A 100 -22.32 20.43 -1.35
CA VAL A 100 -22.91 21.65 -1.93
C VAL A 100 -24.37 21.79 -1.49
N ASP A 101 -24.82 23.03 -1.30
CA ASP A 101 -26.19 23.35 -0.91
C ASP A 101 -27.18 23.19 -2.06
N ASP A 102 -26.70 23.48 -3.27
CA ASP A 102 -27.46 23.35 -4.50
C ASP A 102 -26.54 22.88 -5.62
N ALA A 103 -26.69 21.61 -5.99
CA ALA A 103 -25.94 20.99 -7.06
C ALA A 103 -26.30 21.59 -8.44
N GLY A 104 -27.54 22.10 -8.64
CA GLY A 104 -27.98 22.60 -9.95
C GLY A 104 -27.30 23.91 -10.37
N VAL A 105 -26.61 24.59 -9.46
CA VAL A 105 -25.94 25.88 -9.70
C VAL A 105 -24.41 25.80 -9.70
N VAL A 106 -23.84 24.60 -9.52
CA VAL A 106 -22.38 24.42 -9.58
C VAL A 106 -21.91 24.12 -11.01
N GLU A 107 -20.71 24.59 -11.35
CA GLU A 107 -20.10 24.39 -12.67
C GLU A 107 -19.90 22.91 -13.01
N GLN A 108 -19.69 22.08 -11.99
CA GLN A 108 -19.50 20.63 -12.09
C GLN A 108 -20.83 19.86 -11.99
N PHE A 109 -21.99 20.46 -12.30
CA PHE A 109 -23.25 19.74 -12.30
C PHE A 109 -23.40 18.89 -13.55
N GLU A 110 -23.60 17.58 -13.37
CA GLU A 110 -23.91 16.65 -14.45
C GLU A 110 -25.37 16.18 -14.29
N TYR A 111 -26.20 16.44 -15.29
CA TYR A 111 -27.63 16.14 -15.22
C TYR A 111 -27.95 14.75 -15.77
N PHE A 112 -28.62 13.91 -14.97
CA PHE A 112 -29.13 12.61 -15.38
C PHE A 112 -30.68 12.61 -15.38
N PRO A 113 -31.33 12.78 -16.56
CA PRO A 113 -32.79 12.86 -16.67
C PRO A 113 -33.54 11.67 -16.05
N GLN A 114 -32.92 10.49 -16.06
CA GLN A 114 -33.50 9.24 -15.57
C GLN A 114 -33.71 9.20 -14.04
N LEU A 115 -33.00 10.05 -13.29
CA LEU A 115 -33.03 10.07 -11.82
C LEU A 115 -34.00 11.11 -11.25
N ALA A 116 -34.36 12.14 -12.04
CA ALA A 116 -35.11 13.30 -11.56
C ALA A 116 -34.48 13.92 -10.29
N GLU A 117 -33.15 14.12 -10.34
CA GLU A 117 -32.29 14.59 -9.24
C GLU A 117 -32.59 16.02 -8.78
N GLU A 118 -33.29 16.82 -9.60
CA GLU A 118 -33.65 18.22 -9.32
C GLU A 118 -34.45 18.40 -8.03
N ARG A 119 -35.09 17.32 -7.55
CA ARG A 119 -35.84 17.30 -6.28
C ARG A 119 -34.92 17.32 -5.05
N TYR A 120 -33.64 17.01 -5.20
CA TYR A 120 -32.68 16.86 -4.11
C TYR A 120 -31.37 17.64 -4.39
N PRO A 121 -31.40 18.98 -4.36
CA PRO A 121 -30.27 19.83 -4.74
C PRO A 121 -29.13 19.82 -3.72
N ALA A 122 -29.39 19.59 -2.42
CA ALA A 122 -28.33 19.49 -1.43
C ALA A 122 -27.63 18.14 -1.56
N PHE A 123 -26.31 18.15 -1.71
CA PHE A 123 -25.54 17.00 -2.18
C PHE A 123 -24.26 16.79 -1.38
N LEU A 124 -23.96 15.54 -1.01
CA LEU A 124 -22.70 15.12 -0.41
C LEU A 124 -22.13 13.92 -1.16
N ALA A 125 -20.95 14.07 -1.77
CA ALA A 125 -20.15 12.99 -2.31
C ALA A 125 -19.00 12.64 -1.37
N LEU A 126 -18.89 11.35 -1.05
CA LEU A 126 -17.88 10.78 -0.16
C LEU A 126 -17.11 9.68 -0.90
N PRO A 127 -15.80 9.86 -1.17
CA PRO A 127 -15.01 8.81 -1.78
C PRO A 127 -14.92 7.58 -0.86
N LEU A 128 -15.19 6.40 -1.41
CA LEU A 128 -15.12 5.11 -0.74
C LEU A 128 -13.72 4.52 -0.93
N LEU A 129 -12.95 4.42 0.15
CA LEU A 129 -11.54 4.02 0.09
C LEU A 129 -11.28 2.68 0.78
N ALA A 130 -10.51 1.82 0.12
CA ALA A 130 -9.93 0.59 0.66
C ALA A 130 -8.41 0.77 0.81
N GLY A 131 -7.96 1.19 1.98
CA GLY A 131 -6.57 1.65 2.15
C GLY A 131 -6.32 2.91 1.30
N PRO A 132 -5.25 2.99 0.49
CA PRO A 132 -5.00 4.13 -0.39
C PRO A 132 -5.80 4.07 -1.72
N ARG A 133 -6.58 3.02 -1.97
CA ARG A 133 -7.24 2.78 -3.27
C ARG A 133 -8.70 3.26 -3.28
N PRO A 134 -9.13 4.05 -4.29
CA PRO A 134 -10.53 4.36 -4.49
C PRO A 134 -11.31 3.12 -4.92
N ARG A 135 -12.54 2.96 -4.40
CA ARG A 135 -13.48 1.89 -4.75
C ARG A 135 -14.79 2.40 -5.34
N GLY A 136 -15.03 3.70 -5.24
CA GLY A 136 -16.30 4.30 -5.63
C GLY A 136 -16.61 5.53 -4.81
N VAL A 137 -17.86 5.97 -4.86
CA VAL A 137 -18.36 7.16 -4.15
C VAL A 137 -19.72 6.86 -3.55
N LEU A 138 -19.90 7.22 -2.28
CA LEU A 138 -21.21 7.31 -1.62
C LEU A 138 -21.75 8.73 -1.85
N VAL A 139 -22.99 8.81 -2.32
CA VAL A 139 -23.73 10.05 -2.54
C VAL A 139 -24.94 10.10 -1.62
N LEU A 140 -25.14 11.22 -0.93
CA LEU A 140 -26.34 11.52 -0.16
C LEU A 140 -26.97 12.80 -0.71
N GLN A 141 -28.30 12.79 -0.88
CA GLN A 141 -29.03 13.96 -1.37
C GLN A 141 -30.32 14.21 -0.58
N ARG A 142 -30.69 15.49 -0.43
CA ARG A 142 -31.92 15.94 0.24
C ARG A 142 -32.47 17.24 -0.34
N GLU A 143 -33.69 17.60 0.03
CA GLU A 143 -34.37 18.76 -0.58
C GLU A 143 -33.71 20.08 -0.21
N LYS A 144 -33.21 20.24 1.03
CA LYS A 144 -32.63 21.50 1.53
C LYS A 144 -31.59 21.29 2.63
N GLY A 145 -30.63 22.22 2.69
CA GLY A 145 -29.68 22.43 3.79
C GLY A 145 -28.35 21.67 3.64
N PRO A 146 -27.20 22.28 3.95
CA PRO A 146 -25.88 21.67 3.80
C PRO A 146 -25.71 20.44 4.68
N PHE A 147 -24.99 19.43 4.20
CA PHE A 147 -24.46 18.40 5.08
C PHE A 147 -23.43 19.03 6.03
N SER A 148 -23.70 18.94 7.33
CA SER A 148 -22.81 19.46 8.37
C SER A 148 -21.57 18.56 8.51
N GLU A 149 -20.52 19.06 9.16
CA GLU A 149 -19.34 18.24 9.48
C GLU A 149 -19.71 16.95 10.24
N ALA A 150 -20.68 17.03 11.16
CA ALA A 150 -21.18 15.87 11.88
C ALA A 150 -21.86 14.84 10.94
N ASP A 151 -22.59 15.30 9.93
CA ASP A 151 -23.20 14.42 8.93
C ASP A 151 -22.13 13.74 8.06
N VAL A 152 -21.11 14.50 7.66
CA VAL A 152 -19.97 13.98 6.87
C VAL A 152 -19.20 12.92 7.67
N LEU A 153 -18.90 13.19 8.94
CA LEU A 153 -18.21 12.23 9.83
C LEU A 153 -19.04 10.96 10.04
N LEU A 154 -20.35 11.10 10.27
CA LEU A 154 -21.27 9.98 10.45
C LEU A 154 -21.36 9.13 9.18
N ALA A 155 -21.56 9.75 8.03
CA ALA A 155 -21.62 9.07 6.73
C ALA A 155 -20.27 8.39 6.41
N THR A 156 -19.15 9.05 6.70
CA THR A 156 -17.80 8.47 6.54
C THR A 156 -17.63 7.22 7.39
N ALA A 157 -18.01 7.27 8.68
CA ALA A 157 -17.91 6.12 9.57
C ALA A 157 -18.80 4.95 9.09
N ALA A 158 -20.04 5.25 8.69
CA ALA A 158 -20.99 4.26 8.22
C ALA A 158 -20.63 3.68 6.83
N SER A 159 -19.93 4.44 5.98
CA SER A 159 -19.49 4.00 4.67
C SER A 159 -18.54 2.79 4.70
N ARG A 160 -17.91 2.52 5.86
CA ARG A 160 -17.08 1.32 6.08
C ARG A 160 -17.81 0.02 5.75
N ALA A 161 -19.11 -0.06 6.04
CA ALA A 161 -19.91 -1.24 5.72
C ALA A 161 -20.03 -1.44 4.19
N ILE A 162 -20.18 -0.35 3.43
CA ILE A 162 -20.19 -0.39 1.96
C ILE A 162 -18.83 -0.83 1.45
N THR A 163 -17.75 -0.19 1.91
CA THR A 163 -16.38 -0.54 1.49
C THR A 163 -16.09 -2.01 1.78
N ALA A 164 -16.50 -2.54 2.93
CA ALA A 164 -16.31 -3.95 3.27
C ALA A 164 -17.02 -4.90 2.29
N VAL A 165 -18.22 -4.56 1.83
CA VAL A 165 -18.93 -5.34 0.79
C VAL A 165 -18.23 -5.24 -0.56
N LEU A 166 -17.79 -4.05 -0.96
CA LEU A 166 -17.03 -3.86 -2.20
C LEU A 166 -15.68 -4.59 -2.14
N GLU A 167 -15.04 -4.63 -0.98
CA GLU A 167 -13.85 -5.42 -0.71
C GLU A 167 -14.14 -6.92 -0.68
N ALA A 168 -15.34 -7.36 -0.29
CA ALA A 168 -15.71 -8.78 -0.35
C ALA A 168 -16.06 -9.27 -1.76
N GLN A 169 -16.52 -8.37 -2.63
CA GLN A 169 -16.93 -8.67 -4.02
C GLN A 169 -15.81 -8.48 -5.03
N HIS A 170 -14.97 -7.48 -4.79
CA HIS A 170 -13.69 -7.31 -5.45
C HIS A 170 -12.58 -7.29 -4.39
N PRO A 171 -12.34 -8.42 -3.69
CA PRO A 171 -11.20 -8.59 -2.82
C PRO A 171 -10.01 -8.55 -3.74
N GLN A 172 -9.45 -7.37 -3.98
CA GLN A 172 -8.36 -7.25 -4.93
C GLN A 172 -7.22 -8.12 -4.41
N GLY A 173 -7.02 -9.21 -5.14
CA GLY A 173 -6.09 -10.28 -4.85
C GLY A 173 -6.69 -11.65 -4.57
N ALA A 174 -7.97 -11.89 -4.23
CA ALA A 174 -8.39 -13.27 -3.94
C ALA A 174 -8.32 -14.13 -5.22
N ASN A 175 -7.34 -15.03 -5.28
CA ASN A 175 -7.04 -15.93 -6.41
C ASN A 175 -6.38 -15.30 -7.65
N LEU A 176 -5.72 -14.14 -7.53
CA LEU A 176 -4.85 -13.71 -8.64
C LEU A 176 -3.61 -14.59 -8.65
N LEU A 177 -3.50 -15.41 -9.69
CA LEU A 177 -2.30 -16.18 -9.98
C LEU A 177 -1.38 -15.32 -10.84
N LEU A 178 -0.25 -14.93 -10.27
CA LEU A 178 0.87 -14.37 -11.01
C LEU A 178 1.88 -15.47 -11.32
N HIS A 179 2.64 -15.26 -12.39
CA HIS A 179 3.71 -16.16 -12.79
C HIS A 179 5.04 -15.41 -12.83
N GLY A 180 6.09 -16.11 -12.40
CA GLY A 180 7.47 -15.69 -12.54
C GLY A 180 8.39 -16.89 -12.68
N ALA A 181 9.69 -16.63 -12.76
CA ALA A 181 10.72 -17.65 -12.67
C ALA A 181 11.02 -17.92 -11.19
N GLY A 182 10.57 -19.06 -10.69
CA GLY A 182 10.88 -19.53 -9.34
C GLY A 182 12.31 -20.08 -9.21
N ASN A 183 12.86 -20.08 -8.00
CA ASN A 183 14.21 -20.59 -7.72
C ASN A 183 14.28 -22.02 -7.16
N GLY A 184 13.15 -22.74 -7.11
CA GLY A 184 13.11 -24.15 -6.71
C GLY A 184 13.48 -24.42 -5.24
N ARG A 185 13.17 -23.48 -4.34
CA ARG A 185 13.44 -23.63 -2.90
C ARG A 185 12.18 -23.95 -2.09
N GLY A 186 11.12 -24.42 -2.74
CA GLY A 186 9.88 -24.84 -2.11
C GLY A 186 8.82 -23.75 -2.02
N ARG A 187 7.92 -23.90 -1.05
CA ARG A 187 6.66 -23.14 -0.94
C ARG A 187 6.59 -22.34 0.35
N VAL A 188 5.96 -21.18 0.28
CA VAL A 188 5.86 -20.24 1.41
C VAL A 188 4.53 -19.52 1.39
N LEU A 189 4.05 -19.20 2.59
CA LEU A 189 2.94 -18.28 2.83
C LEU A 189 3.42 -17.14 3.73
N GLY A 190 3.06 -15.90 3.41
CA GLY A 190 3.35 -14.76 4.27
C GLY A 190 2.73 -13.46 3.79
N ALA A 191 3.04 -12.37 4.50
CA ALA A 191 2.57 -11.04 4.14
C ALA A 191 3.62 -10.27 3.34
N ALA A 192 3.20 -9.51 2.34
CA ALA A 192 4.07 -8.69 1.51
C ALA A 192 4.68 -7.52 2.30
N ARG A 193 5.99 -7.33 2.16
CA ARG A 193 6.72 -6.14 2.58
C ARG A 193 7.42 -5.53 1.37
N VAL A 194 6.89 -4.41 0.90
CA VAL A 194 7.44 -3.68 -0.24
C VAL A 194 8.69 -2.92 0.19
N LEU A 195 9.82 -3.21 -0.46
CA LEU A 195 11.08 -2.51 -0.24
C LEU A 195 11.14 -1.28 -1.14
N SER A 196 11.19 -0.10 -0.52
CA SER A 196 11.35 1.17 -1.24
C SER A 196 12.81 1.43 -1.55
N ARG A 197 13.08 1.92 -2.77
CA ARG A 197 14.41 2.45 -3.18
C ARG A 197 14.53 3.95 -2.93
N ALA A 198 13.47 4.60 -2.47
CA ALA A 198 13.48 6.04 -2.24
C ALA A 198 14.36 6.38 -1.03
N LEU A 199 15.34 7.24 -1.26
CA LEU A 199 16.12 7.83 -0.17
C LEU A 199 15.24 8.80 0.64
N PRO A 200 15.44 8.91 1.96
CA PRO A 200 14.69 9.84 2.78
C PRO A 200 14.94 11.28 2.32
N ARG A 201 13.90 11.92 1.77
CA ARG A 201 13.95 13.32 1.28
C ARG A 201 13.92 14.35 2.41
N ARG A 202 13.46 13.98 3.61
CA ARG A 202 13.40 14.87 4.77
C ARG A 202 14.69 14.81 5.57
N GLN A 203 15.39 15.96 5.64
CA GLN A 203 16.23 16.26 6.80
C GLN A 203 15.32 16.42 8.03
N ARG A 204 15.85 16.09 9.22
CA ARG A 204 15.24 16.39 10.52
C ARG A 204 14.66 17.82 10.52
N THR A 205 13.34 17.95 10.40
CA THR A 205 12.63 19.18 10.80
C THR A 205 12.33 19.03 12.28
N GLY A 206 13.26 19.49 13.13
CA GLY A 206 13.08 19.53 14.58
C GLY A 206 14.39 19.33 15.36
N ASP A 207 14.94 20.44 15.87
CA ASP A 207 15.70 20.54 17.12
C ASP A 207 16.77 19.49 17.45
N LEU A 208 17.72 19.29 16.54
CA LEU A 208 19.11 19.03 16.93
C LEU A 208 20.00 19.65 15.86
N SER A 209 20.58 20.82 16.16
CA SER A 209 21.80 21.26 15.49
C SER A 209 22.84 20.16 15.71
N SER A 210 23.13 19.33 14.70
CA SER A 210 24.30 18.46 14.76
C SER A 210 25.53 19.36 14.90
N GLU A 211 26.33 19.16 15.96
CA GLU A 211 27.55 19.93 16.18
C GLU A 211 28.54 19.77 15.01
N ASP A 212 28.49 18.65 14.27
CA ASP A 212 29.23 18.43 13.03
C ASP A 212 28.50 17.44 12.06
N PRO A 213 27.89 17.93 10.95
CA PRO A 213 27.28 17.09 9.93
C PRO A 213 28.23 16.06 9.29
N HIS A 214 29.55 16.31 9.28
CA HIS A 214 30.52 15.35 8.74
C HIS A 214 30.64 14.15 9.66
N SER A 215 30.81 14.37 10.97
CA SER A 215 30.89 13.32 11.98
C SER A 215 29.64 12.42 11.96
N ASP A 216 28.45 13.00 11.86
CA ASP A 216 27.19 12.23 11.82
C ASP A 216 27.10 11.31 10.58
N LEU A 217 27.47 11.82 9.40
CA LEU A 217 27.49 11.03 8.18
C LEU A 217 28.55 9.92 8.26
N MET A 218 29.72 10.22 8.82
CA MET A 218 30.80 9.27 9.04
C MET A 218 30.41 8.13 9.97
N ASN A 219 29.69 8.45 11.05
CA ASN A 219 29.11 7.47 11.97
C ASN A 219 28.07 6.59 11.25
N ALA A 220 27.25 7.17 10.39
CA ALA A 220 26.27 6.41 9.59
C ALA A 220 26.94 5.43 8.61
N PHE A 221 28.02 5.84 7.92
CA PHE A 221 28.82 4.92 7.07
C PHE A 221 29.43 3.78 7.89
N THR A 222 29.99 4.09 9.06
CA THR A 222 30.61 3.09 9.92
C THR A 222 29.59 2.06 10.41
N ALA A 223 28.47 2.53 10.95
CA ALA A 223 27.40 1.67 11.43
C ALA A 223 26.78 0.80 10.33
N GLU A 224 26.65 1.34 9.11
CA GLU A 224 26.15 0.58 7.96
C GLU A 224 27.12 -0.55 7.57
N ARG A 225 28.43 -0.28 7.55
CA ARG A 225 29.45 -1.28 7.26
C ARG A 225 29.48 -2.39 8.29
N GLU A 226 29.44 -2.03 9.58
CA GLU A 226 29.47 -3.00 10.67
C GLU A 226 28.28 -3.95 10.63
N GLU A 227 27.08 -3.43 10.36
CA GLU A 227 25.90 -4.28 10.21
C GLU A 227 26.05 -5.24 9.02
N ILE A 228 26.42 -4.73 7.84
CA ILE A 228 26.58 -5.57 6.64
C ILE A 228 27.65 -6.63 6.86
N ARG A 229 28.78 -6.29 7.49
CA ARG A 229 29.85 -7.23 7.82
C ARG A 229 29.33 -8.33 8.74
N ALA A 230 28.58 -7.98 9.79
CA ALA A 230 27.98 -8.96 10.70
C ALA A 230 26.97 -9.87 9.98
N LEU A 231 26.14 -9.31 9.09
CA LEU A 231 25.17 -10.08 8.31
C LEU A 231 25.84 -11.02 7.31
N ALA A 232 26.89 -10.56 6.62
CA ALA A 232 27.67 -11.37 5.69
C ALA A 232 28.35 -12.53 6.42
N GLU A 233 28.94 -12.29 7.59
CA GLU A 233 29.58 -13.34 8.39
C GLU A 233 28.57 -14.37 8.88
N ARG A 234 27.39 -13.92 9.31
CA ARG A 234 26.29 -14.82 9.67
C ARG A 234 25.79 -15.64 8.48
N ALA A 235 25.79 -15.08 7.26
CA ALA A 235 25.45 -15.84 6.07
C ALA A 235 26.53 -16.88 5.74
N ARG A 236 27.82 -16.52 5.83
CA ARG A 236 28.95 -17.44 5.58
C ARG A 236 28.95 -18.65 6.50
N SER A 237 28.52 -18.50 7.76
CA SER A 237 28.46 -19.62 8.70
C SER A 237 27.35 -20.63 8.40
N VAL A 238 26.34 -20.26 7.59
CA VAL A 238 25.23 -21.13 7.18
C VAL A 238 25.43 -21.69 5.77
N LEU A 239 26.16 -20.97 4.92
CA LEU A 239 26.45 -21.37 3.55
C LEU A 239 27.59 -22.39 3.48
N HIS A 240 27.39 -23.46 2.72
CA HIS A 240 28.40 -24.50 2.53
C HIS A 240 29.43 -24.11 1.46
N ASP A 241 28.98 -23.39 0.43
CA ASP A 241 29.78 -22.94 -0.70
C ASP A 241 29.92 -21.42 -0.72
N ARG A 242 31.01 -20.93 -1.31
CA ARG A 242 31.20 -19.50 -1.55
C ARG A 242 30.22 -19.00 -2.61
N VAL A 243 29.44 -18.00 -2.25
CA VAL A 243 28.52 -17.29 -3.16
C VAL A 243 29.21 -16.02 -3.64
N ARG A 244 29.56 -15.96 -4.93
CA ARG A 244 30.28 -14.80 -5.49
C ARG A 244 29.53 -13.48 -5.24
N GLU A 245 28.23 -13.46 -5.47
CA GLU A 245 27.40 -12.25 -5.34
C GLU A 245 27.32 -11.75 -3.90
N LEU A 246 27.44 -12.64 -2.91
CA LEU A 246 27.56 -12.26 -1.50
C LEU A 246 28.87 -11.51 -1.25
N GLU A 247 29.98 -12.04 -1.74
CA GLU A 247 31.30 -11.42 -1.54
C GLU A 247 31.43 -10.10 -2.32
N GLU A 248 30.85 -10.01 -3.51
CA GLU A 248 30.78 -8.76 -4.28
C GLU A 248 29.96 -7.70 -3.54
N ALA A 249 28.78 -8.05 -3.01
CA ALA A 249 27.96 -7.13 -2.23
C ALA A 249 28.65 -6.68 -0.94
N ALA A 250 29.34 -7.58 -0.24
CA ALA A 250 30.14 -7.24 0.94
C ALA A 250 31.30 -6.29 0.60
N THR A 251 31.94 -6.48 -0.56
CA THR A 251 33.02 -5.60 -1.04
C THR A 251 32.53 -4.17 -1.29
N VAL A 252 31.30 -3.99 -1.80
CA VAL A 252 30.69 -2.66 -1.99
C VAL A 252 30.62 -1.89 -0.68
N ALA A 253 30.25 -2.54 0.42
CA ALA A 253 30.17 -1.89 1.73
C ALA A 253 31.55 -1.42 2.22
N GLU A 254 32.61 -2.17 1.92
CA GLU A 254 33.98 -1.84 2.32
C GLU A 254 34.64 -0.77 1.41
N ASP A 255 34.00 -0.35 0.31
CA ASP A 255 34.55 0.68 -0.58
C ASP A 255 34.57 2.05 0.12
N ARG A 256 35.78 2.50 0.47
CA ARG A 256 36.01 3.81 1.11
C ARG A 256 35.77 4.98 0.18
N ARG A 257 35.84 4.78 -1.14
CA ARG A 257 35.64 5.84 -2.14
C ARG A 257 34.22 6.40 -2.08
N LEU A 258 33.22 5.59 -1.72
CA LEU A 258 31.84 6.05 -1.55
C LEU A 258 31.73 7.10 -0.43
N GLN A 259 32.47 6.89 0.65
CA GLN A 259 32.51 7.80 1.79
C GLN A 259 33.32 9.06 1.47
N GLU A 260 34.50 8.91 0.85
CA GLU A 260 35.36 10.03 0.43
C GLU A 260 34.57 10.99 -0.48
N ARG A 261 33.88 10.46 -1.48
CA ARG A 261 33.02 11.25 -2.38
C ARG A 261 31.84 11.92 -1.67
N ALA A 262 31.26 11.27 -0.65
CA ALA A 262 30.20 11.88 0.14
C ALA A 262 30.73 13.09 0.93
N VAL A 263 31.91 12.95 1.55
CA VAL A 263 32.60 14.04 2.26
C VAL A 263 32.96 15.19 1.31
N GLU A 264 33.41 14.91 0.09
CA GLU A 264 33.66 15.93 -0.93
C GLU A 264 32.40 16.73 -1.29
N HIS A 265 31.26 16.04 -1.49
CA HIS A 265 29.99 16.72 -1.77
C HIS A 265 29.49 17.55 -0.58
N LEU A 266 29.65 17.07 0.65
CA LEU A 266 29.34 17.86 1.86
C LEU A 266 30.22 19.11 1.96
N SER A 267 31.52 18.96 1.69
CA SER A 267 32.48 20.08 1.68
C SER A 267 32.13 21.12 0.61
N ALA A 268 31.51 20.70 -0.50
CA ALA A 268 30.97 21.56 -1.55
C ALA A 268 29.58 22.16 -1.21
N GLY A 269 29.07 21.96 0.01
CA GLY A 269 27.81 22.54 0.49
C GLY A 269 26.55 21.76 0.13
N LEU A 270 26.66 20.54 -0.42
CA LEU A 270 25.48 19.71 -0.66
C LEU A 270 24.96 19.07 0.64
N PRO A 271 23.64 19.01 0.84
CA PRO A 271 23.06 18.30 1.96
C PRO A 271 23.31 16.79 1.86
N PRO A 272 23.49 16.06 2.98
CA PRO A 272 23.88 14.65 2.97
C PRO A 272 22.97 13.72 2.15
N SER A 273 21.64 13.88 2.25
CA SER A 273 20.69 13.06 1.49
C SER A 273 20.86 13.24 -0.02
N LEU A 274 21.07 14.48 -0.48
CA LEU A 274 21.29 14.79 -1.89
C LEU A 274 22.67 14.32 -2.38
N ALA A 275 23.70 14.42 -1.53
CA ALA A 275 25.03 13.90 -1.82
C ALA A 275 24.99 12.38 -2.08
N LEU A 276 24.32 11.63 -1.19
CA LEU A 276 24.16 10.18 -1.32
C LEU A 276 23.32 9.81 -2.57
N GLU A 277 22.22 10.54 -2.83
CA GLU A 277 21.40 10.35 -4.04
C GLU A 277 22.20 10.58 -5.32
N ARG A 278 23.02 11.64 -5.33
CA ARG A 278 23.86 11.99 -6.48
C ARG A 278 24.93 10.93 -6.73
N ILE A 279 25.61 10.45 -5.69
CA ILE A 279 26.60 9.37 -5.81
C ILE A 279 25.93 8.12 -6.37
N ALA A 280 24.79 7.71 -5.82
CA ALA A 280 24.04 6.55 -6.28
C ALA A 280 23.68 6.65 -7.78
N ALA A 281 23.13 7.80 -8.19
CA ALA A 281 22.74 8.05 -9.56
C ALA A 281 23.95 8.09 -10.53
N GLU A 282 25.08 8.65 -10.10
CA GLU A 282 26.31 8.66 -10.88
C GLU A 282 26.92 7.26 -11.05
N PHE A 283 26.91 6.45 -9.99
CA PHE A 283 27.34 5.04 -10.07
C PHE A 283 26.44 4.23 -11.01
N ALA A 284 25.12 4.38 -10.88
CA ALA A 284 24.17 3.72 -11.76
C ALA A 284 24.40 4.08 -13.24
N ARG A 285 24.59 5.37 -13.55
CA ARG A 285 24.90 5.82 -14.92
C ARG A 285 26.23 5.29 -15.43
N THR A 286 27.27 5.32 -14.60
CA THR A 286 28.63 4.89 -15.00
C THR A 286 28.66 3.39 -15.28
N LEU A 287 27.98 2.59 -14.46
CA LEU A 287 27.99 1.13 -14.58
C LEU A 287 27.00 0.60 -15.60
N ALA A 288 25.98 1.39 -16.01
CA ALA A 288 24.94 0.97 -16.97
C ALA A 288 25.50 0.40 -18.29
N SER A 289 26.66 0.87 -18.75
CA SER A 289 27.32 0.41 -19.98
C SER A 289 28.28 -0.77 -19.80
N HIS A 290 28.47 -1.28 -18.58
CA HIS A 290 29.52 -2.25 -18.23
C HIS A 290 29.00 -3.69 -18.02
N GLY A 291 27.90 -4.06 -18.68
CA GLY A 291 27.38 -5.44 -18.70
C GLY A 291 27.13 -6.00 -17.28
N PRO A 292 27.73 -7.15 -16.89
CA PRO A 292 27.54 -7.74 -15.56
C PRO A 292 27.81 -6.81 -14.37
N ALA A 293 28.66 -5.79 -14.54
CA ALA A 293 28.98 -4.80 -13.52
C ALA A 293 27.86 -3.76 -13.30
N ALA A 294 26.98 -3.55 -14.28
CA ALA A 294 25.79 -2.70 -14.16
C ALA A 294 24.92 -3.12 -12.98
N ARG A 295 24.86 -4.42 -12.71
CA ARG A 295 24.10 -5.02 -11.63
C ARG A 295 24.56 -4.55 -10.25
N ARG A 296 25.85 -4.23 -10.08
CA ARG A 296 26.39 -3.77 -8.79
C ARG A 296 25.89 -2.38 -8.39
N ALA A 297 25.34 -1.60 -9.32
CA ALA A 297 24.70 -0.33 -8.99
C ALA A 297 23.59 -0.50 -7.95
N VAL A 298 22.86 -1.62 -7.98
CA VAL A 298 21.77 -1.88 -7.04
C VAL A 298 22.27 -2.14 -5.61
N ASP A 299 23.50 -2.67 -5.45
CA ASP A 299 24.15 -2.83 -4.15
C ASP A 299 24.70 -1.50 -3.61
N VAL A 300 25.29 -0.67 -4.49
CA VAL A 300 25.73 0.68 -4.12
C VAL A 300 24.54 1.53 -3.67
N GLU A 301 23.43 1.50 -4.42
CA GLU A 301 22.18 2.16 -4.05
C GLU A 301 21.65 1.67 -2.70
N ALA A 302 21.67 0.35 -2.45
CA ALA A 302 21.19 -0.21 -1.19
C ALA A 302 22.08 0.18 0.00
N PHE A 303 23.40 0.21 -0.19
CA PHE A 303 24.35 0.64 0.83
C PHE A 303 24.15 2.12 1.18
N LEU A 304 24.18 3.00 0.16
CA LEU A 304 23.96 4.45 0.35
C LEU A 304 22.56 4.73 0.92
N GLY A 305 21.57 3.93 0.57
CA GLY A 305 20.24 3.96 1.16
C GLY A 305 20.23 3.67 2.65
N GLY A 306 20.94 2.64 3.11
CA GLY A 306 21.07 2.36 4.54
C GLY A 306 21.82 3.47 5.30
N VAL A 307 22.90 4.01 4.72
CA VAL A 307 23.60 5.19 5.26
C VAL A 307 22.64 6.37 5.41
N ALA A 308 21.85 6.67 4.38
CA ALA A 308 20.90 7.79 4.39
C ALA A 308 19.84 7.63 5.48
N HIS A 309 19.29 6.42 5.67
CA HIS A 309 18.32 6.15 6.74
C HIS A 309 18.92 6.35 8.13
N ARG A 310 20.12 5.80 8.36
CA ARG A 310 20.84 5.97 9.64
C ARG A 310 21.15 7.43 9.95
N HIS A 311 21.68 8.15 8.96
CA HIS A 311 21.96 9.58 9.09
C HIS A 311 20.68 10.38 9.38
N ALA A 312 19.54 10.01 8.78
CA ALA A 312 18.26 10.64 9.06
C ALA A 312 17.64 10.25 10.42
N GLY A 313 18.26 9.34 11.18
CA GLY A 313 17.70 8.78 12.41
C GLY A 313 16.42 7.96 12.16
N LEU A 314 16.24 7.47 10.93
CA LEU A 314 15.12 6.65 10.55
C LEU A 314 15.51 5.18 10.67
N GLU A 315 14.63 4.39 11.27
CA GLU A 315 14.76 2.94 11.22
C GLU A 315 14.61 2.47 9.76
N PRO A 316 15.54 1.65 9.23
CA PRO A 316 15.38 1.03 7.92
C PRO A 316 14.06 0.26 7.84
N VAL A 317 13.51 0.09 6.64
CA VAL A 317 12.32 -0.75 6.42
C VAL A 317 12.61 -2.18 6.90
N ARG A 318 12.13 -2.53 8.09
CA ARG A 318 12.33 -3.86 8.68
C ARG A 318 11.30 -4.84 8.16
N VAL A 319 11.81 -5.98 7.69
CA VAL A 319 11.01 -7.15 7.37
C VAL A 319 10.70 -7.86 8.69
N ARG A 320 9.44 -8.28 8.89
CA ARG A 320 9.06 -9.08 10.06
C ARG A 320 9.15 -10.56 9.75
N ARG A 321 9.35 -11.37 10.79
CA ARG A 321 9.29 -12.83 10.66
C ARG A 321 7.94 -13.24 10.05
N GLY A 322 7.98 -14.01 8.96
CA GLY A 322 6.77 -14.42 8.23
C GLY A 322 6.34 -13.46 7.10
N GLU A 323 7.11 -12.42 6.80
CA GLU A 323 6.89 -11.56 5.64
C GLU A 323 7.72 -12.03 4.42
N LEU A 324 7.18 -11.82 3.22
CA LEU A 324 7.91 -11.91 1.95
C LEU A 324 8.34 -10.51 1.54
N ILE A 325 9.57 -10.36 1.06
CA ILE A 325 10.00 -9.10 0.46
C ILE A 325 9.47 -8.94 -0.96
N VAL A 326 9.06 -7.74 -1.32
CA VAL A 326 8.55 -7.38 -2.64
C VAL A 326 9.34 -6.19 -3.17
N ALA A 327 10.02 -6.35 -4.31
CA ALA A 327 10.89 -5.32 -4.86
C ALA A 327 10.88 -5.30 -6.39
N VAL A 328 11.36 -4.21 -7.01
CA VAL A 328 11.59 -4.18 -8.46
C VAL A 328 12.79 -5.07 -8.78
N HIS A 329 13.92 -4.79 -8.12
CA HIS A 329 15.11 -5.64 -8.08
C HIS A 329 15.55 -5.77 -6.63
N VAL A 330 16.05 -6.95 -6.25
CA VAL A 330 16.62 -7.18 -4.92
C VAL A 330 18.14 -7.16 -5.00
N SER A 331 18.77 -6.33 -4.16
CA SER A 331 20.22 -6.28 -4.01
C SER A 331 20.71 -7.36 -3.04
N GLY A 332 22.00 -7.72 -3.11
CA GLY A 332 22.61 -8.67 -2.19
C GLY A 332 22.51 -8.21 -0.73
N LEU A 333 22.72 -6.91 -0.50
CA LEU A 333 22.59 -6.30 0.83
C LEU A 333 21.14 -6.36 1.36
N SER A 334 20.16 -6.08 0.49
CA SER A 334 18.74 -6.15 0.87
C SER A 334 18.31 -7.60 1.15
N ALA A 335 18.81 -8.55 0.36
CA ALA A 335 18.57 -9.97 0.57
C ALA A 335 19.12 -10.44 1.93
N LEU A 336 20.34 -10.06 2.29
CA LEU A 336 20.95 -10.39 3.59
C LEU A 336 20.14 -9.85 4.76
N ARG A 337 19.74 -8.57 4.69
CA ARG A 337 18.92 -7.93 5.72
C ARG A 337 17.57 -8.62 5.88
N ALA A 338 16.91 -8.91 4.76
CA ALA A 338 15.62 -9.58 4.75
C ALA A 338 15.72 -10.97 5.38
N TRP A 339 16.68 -11.78 4.93
CA TRP A 339 16.92 -13.11 5.48
C TRP A 339 17.22 -13.08 6.98
N ALA A 340 18.12 -12.20 7.41
CA ALA A 340 18.50 -12.11 8.82
C ALA A 340 17.36 -11.64 9.73
N SER A 341 16.40 -10.89 9.16
CA SER A 341 15.17 -10.45 9.82
C SER A 341 14.04 -11.50 9.82
N GLY A 342 14.26 -12.66 9.17
CA GLY A 342 13.32 -13.78 9.11
C GLY A 342 12.31 -13.69 7.97
N ALA A 343 12.66 -13.04 6.86
CA ALA A 343 11.88 -13.10 5.63
C ALA A 343 11.69 -14.57 5.19
N VAL A 344 10.47 -14.92 4.83
CA VAL A 344 10.13 -16.29 4.42
C VAL A 344 10.16 -16.49 2.91
N GLY A 345 10.27 -15.42 2.13
CA GLY A 345 10.37 -15.49 0.68
C GLY A 345 10.60 -14.13 0.02
N ALA A 346 10.76 -14.12 -1.30
CA ALA A 346 10.96 -12.89 -2.08
C ALA A 346 10.22 -12.92 -3.43
N LEU A 347 9.63 -11.78 -3.81
CA LEU A 347 9.04 -11.56 -5.12
C LEU A 347 9.67 -10.34 -5.78
N CYS A 348 10.11 -10.49 -7.03
CA CYS A 348 10.73 -9.43 -7.80
C CYS A 348 10.05 -9.24 -9.15
N ALA A 349 9.79 -7.98 -9.51
CA ALA A 349 9.24 -7.65 -10.82
C ALA A 349 10.28 -7.83 -11.94
N GLY A 350 11.54 -7.47 -11.68
CA GLY A 350 12.67 -7.67 -12.57
C GLY A 350 13.14 -9.12 -12.60
N VAL A 351 13.86 -9.48 -13.66
CA VAL A 351 14.42 -10.83 -13.85
C VAL A 351 15.57 -11.12 -12.88
N ALA A 352 15.81 -12.40 -12.59
CA ALA A 352 16.83 -12.84 -11.63
C ALA A 352 18.25 -12.38 -12.04
N GLU A 353 18.50 -12.32 -13.35
CA GLU A 353 19.80 -11.93 -13.91
C GLU A 353 20.20 -10.51 -13.53
N ASP A 354 19.24 -9.60 -13.33
CA ASP A 354 19.50 -8.20 -12.96
C ASP A 354 19.62 -8.00 -11.45
N ALA A 355 19.24 -9.00 -10.65
CA ALA A 355 19.17 -8.92 -9.20
C ALA A 355 20.39 -9.60 -8.55
N THR A 356 21.31 -8.82 -7.99
CA THR A 356 22.46 -9.37 -7.26
C THR A 356 22.06 -10.15 -6.01
N GLY A 357 20.86 -9.91 -5.47
CA GLY A 357 20.31 -10.68 -4.36
C GLY A 357 19.75 -12.05 -4.76
N ALA A 358 19.51 -12.33 -6.05
CA ALA A 358 18.88 -13.60 -6.46
C ALA A 358 19.75 -14.83 -6.12
N PRO A 359 21.07 -14.85 -6.41
CA PRO A 359 21.93 -15.95 -6.01
C PRO A 359 22.08 -16.07 -4.50
N VAL A 360 22.11 -14.94 -3.78
CA VAL A 360 22.21 -14.90 -2.30
C VAL A 360 20.98 -15.55 -1.66
N LEU A 361 19.77 -15.15 -2.05
CA LEU A 361 18.53 -15.75 -1.56
C LEU A 361 18.45 -17.24 -1.89
N THR A 362 18.85 -17.62 -3.09
CA THR A 362 18.85 -19.01 -3.55
C THR A 362 19.82 -19.88 -2.76
N ALA A 363 21.01 -19.37 -2.44
CA ALA A 363 21.99 -20.10 -1.63
C ALA A 363 21.55 -20.21 -0.15
N LEU A 364 20.89 -19.18 0.37
CA LEU A 364 20.32 -19.18 1.72
C LEU A 364 19.01 -19.97 1.85
N GLY A 365 18.57 -20.64 0.78
CA GLY A 365 17.35 -21.45 0.77
C GLY A 365 16.05 -20.65 0.89
N VAL A 366 16.07 -19.36 0.55
CA VAL A 366 14.89 -18.50 0.60
C VAL A 366 14.09 -18.66 -0.71
N PRO A 367 12.84 -19.15 -0.65
CA PRO A 367 12.00 -19.30 -1.83
C PRO A 367 11.72 -17.95 -2.47
N SER A 368 11.99 -17.86 -3.77
CA SER A 368 11.96 -16.60 -4.50
C SER A 368 11.37 -16.78 -5.90
N ALA A 369 10.68 -15.75 -6.41
CA ALA A 369 10.27 -15.65 -7.81
C ALA A 369 10.65 -14.30 -8.41
N PHE A 370 11.10 -14.34 -9.66
CA PHE A 370 11.61 -13.18 -10.40
C PHE A 370 10.86 -13.02 -11.74
N GLY A 371 10.94 -11.83 -12.33
CA GLY A 371 10.26 -11.53 -13.59
C GLY A 371 8.73 -11.49 -13.46
N VAL A 372 8.22 -11.23 -12.26
CA VAL A 372 6.78 -11.23 -11.97
C VAL A 372 6.15 -9.96 -12.54
N ARG A 373 5.48 -10.09 -13.68
CA ARG A 373 4.77 -8.98 -14.32
C ARG A 373 3.58 -8.55 -13.46
N GLN A 374 3.25 -7.25 -13.48
CA GLN A 374 2.09 -6.67 -12.77
C GLN A 374 2.12 -6.87 -11.24
N LEU A 375 3.31 -7.16 -10.67
CA LEU A 375 3.48 -7.38 -9.24
C LEU A 375 2.93 -6.20 -8.41
N PHE A 376 3.26 -4.97 -8.77
CA PHE A 376 2.87 -3.77 -8.02
C PHE A 376 1.42 -3.31 -8.25
N ASP A 377 0.75 -3.83 -9.28
CA ASP A 377 -0.66 -3.51 -9.55
C ASP A 377 -1.55 -4.16 -8.48
N SER A 378 -1.15 -5.33 -7.99
CA SER A 378 -1.94 -6.17 -7.10
C SER A 378 -1.35 -6.38 -5.70
N VAL A 379 -0.04 -6.13 -5.52
CA VAL A 379 0.67 -6.40 -4.26
C VAL A 379 1.14 -5.10 -3.59
N GLY A 380 0.61 -4.84 -2.40
CA GLY A 380 1.06 -3.78 -1.48
C GLY A 380 1.47 -4.32 -0.11
N ASN A 381 1.94 -3.45 0.78
CA ASN A 381 2.30 -3.83 2.15
C ASN A 381 1.13 -4.53 2.87
N GLY A 382 1.40 -5.69 3.49
CA GLY A 382 0.41 -6.49 4.23
C GLY A 382 -0.42 -7.46 3.38
N THR A 383 -0.31 -7.41 2.04
CA THR A 383 -1.01 -8.35 1.14
C THR A 383 -0.60 -9.78 1.44
N ARG A 384 -1.55 -10.72 1.55
CA ARG A 384 -1.19 -12.13 1.77
C ARG A 384 -0.73 -12.74 0.46
N LEU A 385 0.35 -13.51 0.51
CA LEU A 385 0.98 -14.14 -0.64
C LEU A 385 1.28 -15.60 -0.34
N ALA A 386 0.99 -16.45 -1.31
CA ALA A 386 1.52 -17.80 -1.38
C ALA A 386 2.48 -17.87 -2.59
N LEU A 387 3.74 -18.26 -2.38
CA LEU A 387 4.73 -18.44 -3.44
C LEU A 387 5.15 -19.91 -3.53
N ASP A 388 4.88 -20.55 -4.67
CA ASP A 388 5.46 -21.84 -5.04
C ASP A 388 6.67 -21.55 -5.93
N SER A 389 7.86 -21.56 -5.33
CA SER A 389 9.08 -21.27 -6.09
C SER A 389 9.53 -22.43 -6.97
N ASP A 390 8.92 -23.62 -6.86
CA ASP A 390 9.23 -24.76 -7.72
C ASP A 390 8.54 -24.61 -9.08
N SER A 391 7.29 -24.14 -9.08
CA SER A 391 6.50 -23.86 -10.29
C SER A 391 6.59 -22.41 -10.77
N GLY A 392 6.99 -21.48 -9.90
CA GLY A 392 6.96 -20.04 -10.17
C GLY A 392 5.57 -19.41 -10.03
N GLU A 393 4.62 -20.13 -9.44
CA GLU A 393 3.25 -19.68 -9.19
C GLU A 393 3.14 -18.84 -7.92
N ILE A 394 2.44 -17.71 -8.03
CA ILE A 394 2.25 -16.77 -6.93
C ILE A 394 0.77 -16.48 -6.78
N TYR A 395 0.22 -16.90 -5.65
CA TYR A 395 -1.17 -16.64 -5.29
C TYR A 395 -1.21 -15.38 -4.44
N VAL A 396 -1.78 -14.32 -4.99
CA VAL A 396 -2.17 -13.15 -4.20
C VAL A 396 -3.42 -13.52 -3.40
N ASN A 397 -3.53 -12.98 -2.18
CA ASN A 397 -4.58 -13.23 -1.18
C ASN A 397 -5.21 -14.63 -1.27
N PRO A 398 -4.42 -15.70 -1.03
CA PRO A 398 -4.91 -17.07 -1.17
C PRO A 398 -6.09 -17.33 -0.24
N THR A 399 -7.07 -18.10 -0.72
CA THR A 399 -8.21 -18.56 0.09
C THR A 399 -7.73 -19.42 1.27
N ALA A 400 -8.57 -19.59 2.29
CA ALA A 400 -8.25 -20.46 3.42
C ALA A 400 -7.92 -21.91 2.99
N ALA A 401 -8.60 -22.42 1.96
CA ALA A 401 -8.34 -23.75 1.41
C ALA A 401 -6.97 -23.85 0.74
N GLN A 402 -6.62 -22.87 -0.12
CA GLN A 402 -5.27 -22.79 -0.71
C GLN A 402 -4.21 -22.58 0.37
N ALA A 403 -4.39 -21.64 1.30
CA ALA A 403 -3.44 -21.43 2.38
C ALA A 403 -3.25 -22.68 3.26
N ALA A 404 -4.28 -23.50 3.44
CA ALA A 404 -4.22 -24.74 4.20
C ALA A 404 -3.46 -25.87 3.47
N SER A 405 -3.50 -25.93 2.14
CA SER A 405 -2.70 -26.92 1.39
C SER A 405 -1.20 -26.59 1.36
N TRP A 406 -0.80 -25.41 1.83
CA TRP A 406 0.57 -24.89 1.79
C TRP A 406 1.25 -24.89 3.17
N ARG A 407 0.53 -25.27 4.22
CA ARG A 407 1.06 -25.46 5.58
C ARG A 407 1.52 -26.89 5.85
N ARG A 408 1.34 -27.80 4.90
CA ARG A 408 1.63 -29.24 5.02
C ARG A 408 2.96 -29.62 4.42
#